data_AF-A0A7S0BIS6-F1
#
_entry.id   AF-A0A7S0BIS6-F1
#
_cell.length_a   1.000
_cell.length_b   1.000
_cell.length_c   1.000
_cell.angle_alpha   90.00
_cell.angle_beta   90.00
_cell.angle_gamma   90.00
#
_symmetry.space_group_name_H-M   'P 1'
#
loop_
_entity.id
_entity.type
_entity.pdbx_description
1 polymer ?
#
loop_
_entity_poly.entity_id
_entity_poly.type
_entity_poly.pdbx_seq_one_letter_code
_entity_poly.pdbx_strand_id
1 'polypeptide(L)'
;MTKFQLHVGHDVVDARLTLLSKGSDDEESAKPLIEKDFLREQELEHRDDRRYFAVFELEKRVSVLLNSIAVGTKLDRDPKNNACRIAFSSVVMHSLDESWRRSLKVHTRKRREGEIDRVVNSKEAICKNLFSRENIQPAFTAMEVDVQNAAQDSTSVVRARIDGTFGKSGKVRLVASEGQFRESH
;
A
#
# COMPACT_ATOMS: atom_id res chain seq x y z
N MET A 1 11.26 5.71 7.41
CA MET A 1 10.74 4.66 8.31
C MET A 1 10.86 5.20 9.73
N THR A 2 9.76 5.26 10.47
CA THR A 2 9.71 5.96 11.77
C THR A 2 10.24 5.06 12.88
N LYS A 3 11.10 5.61 13.75
CA LYS A 3 11.58 4.94 14.96
C LYS A 3 10.66 5.27 16.15
N PHE A 4 10.52 4.31 17.05
CA PHE A 4 9.77 4.44 18.31
C PHE A 4 10.57 3.79 19.42
N GLN A 5 10.38 4.27 20.65
CA GLN A 5 10.78 3.51 21.83
C GLN A 5 9.67 2.52 22.16
N LEU A 6 9.99 1.24 22.07
CA LEU A 6 9.08 0.15 22.36
C LEU A 6 9.34 -0.38 23.76
N HIS A 7 8.33 -0.28 24.61
CA HIS A 7 8.30 -0.84 25.95
C HIS A 7 7.65 -2.22 25.88
N VAL A 8 8.37 -3.26 26.26
CA VAL A 8 7.89 -4.65 26.23
C VAL A 8 8.32 -5.34 27.52
N GLY A 9 7.35 -5.74 28.34
CA GLY A 9 7.64 -6.22 29.70
C GLY A 9 8.36 -5.14 30.52
N HIS A 10 9.57 -5.44 30.98
CA HIS A 10 10.42 -4.51 31.73
C HIS A 10 11.52 -3.86 30.88
N ASP A 11 11.59 -4.17 29.58
CA ASP A 11 12.60 -3.67 28.67
C ASP A 11 12.09 -2.51 27.83
N VAL A 12 13.02 -1.61 27.50
CA VAL A 12 12.82 -0.52 26.54
C VAL A 12 13.86 -0.62 25.44
N VAL A 13 13.39 -0.58 24.19
CA VAL A 13 14.23 -0.75 23.00
C VAL A 13 13.75 0.14 21.87
N ASP A 14 14.68 0.75 21.15
CA ASP A 14 14.36 1.45 19.90
C ASP A 14 13.97 0.43 18.82
N ALA A 15 12.87 0.70 18.14
CA ALA A 15 12.31 -0.18 17.14
C ALA A 15 11.86 0.60 15.90
N ARG A 16 12.02 -0.02 14.73
CA ARG A 16 11.40 0.45 13.49
C ARG A 16 10.08 -0.29 13.27
N LEU A 17 9.04 0.46 12.93
CA LEU A 17 7.70 -0.06 12.67
C LEU A 17 7.48 -0.26 11.17
N THR A 18 7.01 -1.45 10.78
CA THR A 18 6.25 -1.64 9.53
C THR A 18 4.78 -1.86 9.87
N LEU A 19 3.92 -0.93 9.43
CA LEU A 19 2.49 -1.00 9.64
C LEU A 19 1.82 -1.82 8.53
N LEU A 20 0.92 -2.71 8.93
CA LEU A 20 0.22 -3.65 8.06
C LEU A 20 -1.28 -3.59 8.33
N SER A 21 -2.09 -3.77 7.30
CA SER A 21 -3.52 -4.05 7.40
C SER A 21 -3.84 -5.37 6.70
N LYS A 22 -5.03 -5.89 6.96
CA LYS A 22 -5.54 -7.11 6.32
C LYS A 22 -5.79 -6.87 4.82
N GLY A 23 -5.40 -7.82 3.96
CA GLY A 23 -5.77 -7.82 2.55
C GLY A 23 -7.28 -7.99 2.32
N SER A 24 -7.75 -7.66 1.12
CA SER A 24 -9.18 -7.74 0.74
C SER A 24 -9.75 -9.17 0.79
N ASP A 25 -8.89 -10.19 0.76
CA ASP A 25 -9.29 -11.57 0.45
C ASP A 25 -9.25 -12.50 1.69
N ASP A 26 -8.92 -11.96 2.86
CA ASP A 26 -8.76 -12.76 4.08
C ASP A 26 -10.11 -13.02 4.80
N GLU A 27 -11.13 -13.53 4.11
CA GLU A 27 -12.41 -13.92 4.73
C GLU A 27 -12.25 -14.98 5.85
N GLU A 28 -11.09 -15.61 5.96
CA GLU A 28 -10.90 -16.80 6.81
C GLU A 28 -10.04 -16.52 8.04
N SER A 29 -10.70 -16.38 9.19
CA SER A 29 -10.04 -16.19 10.50
C SER A 29 -9.12 -17.35 10.91
N ALA A 30 -9.24 -18.52 10.27
CA ALA A 30 -8.54 -19.75 10.62
C ALA A 30 -7.14 -19.92 9.98
N LYS A 31 -6.76 -19.09 9.00
CA LYS A 31 -5.46 -19.24 8.33
C LYS A 31 -4.29 -18.87 9.27
N PRO A 32 -3.16 -19.60 9.24
CA PRO A 32 -1.93 -19.19 9.90
C PRO A 32 -1.49 -17.79 9.43
N LEU A 33 -0.85 -17.00 10.32
CA LEU A 33 -0.42 -15.64 10.01
C LEU A 33 0.46 -15.58 8.75
N ILE A 34 1.34 -16.56 8.56
CA ILE A 34 2.29 -16.62 7.45
C ILE A 34 1.62 -16.80 6.08
N GLU A 35 0.40 -17.31 6.05
CA GLU A 35 -0.34 -17.56 4.81
C GLU A 35 -1.21 -16.38 4.39
N LYS A 36 -1.47 -15.45 5.32
CA LYS A 36 -2.31 -14.27 5.13
C LYS A 36 -1.62 -13.22 4.27
N ASP A 37 -2.43 -12.51 3.50
CA ASP A 37 -1.97 -11.40 2.68
C ASP A 37 -2.13 -10.09 3.45
N PHE A 38 -1.02 -9.37 3.61
CA PHE A 38 -0.99 -8.09 4.30
C PHE A 38 -0.75 -6.96 3.31
N LEU A 39 -1.42 -5.84 3.54
CA LEU A 39 -1.15 -4.60 2.86
C LEU A 39 -0.27 -3.73 3.75
N ARG A 40 0.85 -3.27 3.22
CA ARG A 40 1.70 -2.29 3.88
C ARG A 40 1.03 -0.92 3.83
N GLU A 41 0.76 -0.39 5.00
CA GLU A 41 0.16 0.93 5.17
C GLU A 41 1.24 1.96 5.54
N GLN A 42 1.03 3.20 5.13
CA GLN A 42 1.91 4.30 5.52
C GLN A 42 1.48 4.94 6.85
N GLU A 43 0.17 4.96 7.09
CA GLU A 43 -0.45 5.64 8.24
C GLU A 43 -1.59 4.81 8.82
N LEU A 44 -1.87 5.03 10.11
CA LEU A 44 -3.05 4.50 10.78
C LEU A 44 -4.23 5.42 10.51
N GLU A 45 -5.26 4.92 9.85
CA GLU A 45 -6.51 5.68 9.69
C GLU A 45 -7.35 5.56 10.97
N HIS A 46 -7.50 6.67 11.70
CA HIS A 46 -8.10 6.70 13.05
C HIS A 46 -9.61 6.40 13.09
N ARG A 47 -10.26 6.19 11.94
CA ARG A 47 -11.72 6.01 11.81
C ARG A 47 -12.12 4.84 10.92
N ASP A 48 -11.21 3.91 10.68
CA ASP A 48 -11.54 2.67 9.97
C ASP A 48 -11.66 1.51 10.98
N ASP A 49 -12.64 0.64 10.79
CA ASP A 49 -12.83 -0.62 11.51
C ASP A 49 -11.78 -1.69 11.11
N ARG A 50 -10.82 -1.34 10.23
CA ARG A 50 -9.67 -2.17 9.87
C ARG A 50 -8.88 -2.61 11.11
N ARG A 51 -8.53 -3.90 11.11
CA ARG A 51 -7.52 -4.44 12.03
C ARG A 51 -6.14 -4.19 11.47
N TYR A 52 -5.31 -3.54 12.28
CA TYR A 52 -3.91 -3.28 11.96
C TYR A 52 -2.98 -4.25 12.68
N PHE A 53 -1.88 -4.57 12.02
CA PHE A 53 -0.77 -5.35 12.54
C PHE A 53 0.50 -4.53 12.40
N ALA A 54 1.51 -4.88 13.19
CA ALA A 54 2.78 -4.19 13.21
C ALA A 54 3.92 -5.20 13.29
N VAL A 55 4.92 -5.03 12.43
CA VAL A 55 6.20 -5.72 12.57
C VAL A 55 7.20 -4.73 13.14
N PHE A 56 7.73 -5.05 14.33
CA PHE A 56 8.74 -4.25 15.02
C PHE A 56 10.12 -4.86 14.80
N GLU A 57 11.00 -4.09 14.15
CA GLU A 57 12.41 -4.45 14.01
C GLU A 57 13.19 -3.76 15.12
N LEU A 58 13.62 -4.55 16.10
CA LEU A 58 14.28 -4.07 17.31
C LEU A 58 15.76 -3.84 17.05
N GLU A 59 16.33 -2.73 17.55
CA GLU A 59 17.77 -2.45 17.41
C GLU A 59 18.66 -3.36 18.25
N LYS A 60 18.09 -3.95 19.32
CA LYS A 60 18.74 -4.97 20.15
C LYS A 60 17.76 -6.11 20.42
N ARG A 61 18.31 -7.31 20.65
CA ARG A 61 17.52 -8.47 21.07
C ARG A 61 16.97 -8.23 22.48
N VAL A 62 15.69 -8.54 22.68
CA VAL A 62 15.01 -8.49 23.98
C VAL A 62 14.20 -9.77 24.16
N SER A 63 14.04 -10.20 25.40
CA SER A 63 13.18 -11.34 25.73
C SER A 63 11.74 -10.86 25.82
N VAL A 64 10.86 -11.42 24.98
CA VAL A 64 9.45 -11.05 24.93
C VAL A 64 8.56 -12.27 25.16
N LEU A 65 7.52 -12.08 25.97
CA LEU A 65 6.45 -13.06 26.13
C LEU A 65 5.38 -12.85 25.05
N LEU A 66 4.97 -13.92 24.39
CA LEU A 66 3.80 -13.86 23.51
C LEU A 66 2.55 -13.53 24.33
N ASN A 67 1.59 -12.85 23.70
CA ASN A 67 0.39 -12.28 24.29
C ASN A 67 0.63 -11.20 25.36
N SER A 68 1.87 -10.72 25.53
CA SER A 68 2.16 -9.56 26.37
C SER A 68 1.83 -8.25 25.66
N ILE A 69 1.71 -7.18 26.46
CA ILE A 69 1.47 -5.83 25.94
C ILE A 69 2.81 -5.21 25.57
N ALA A 70 2.85 -4.62 24.38
CA ALA A 70 3.89 -3.70 23.94
C ALA A 70 3.32 -2.29 23.81
N VAL A 71 4.06 -1.29 24.28
CA VAL A 71 3.66 0.12 24.22
C VAL A 71 4.73 0.90 23.47
N GLY A 72 4.32 1.63 22.43
CA GLY A 72 5.21 2.51 21.68
C GLY A 72 5.10 3.94 22.14
N THR A 73 6.23 4.60 22.33
CA THR A 73 6.30 6.04 22.61
C THR A 73 7.15 6.75 21.56
N LYS A 74 6.84 8.03 21.33
CA LYS A 74 7.63 8.91 20.46
C LYS A 74 8.17 10.06 21.28
N LEU A 75 9.46 10.00 21.62
CA LEU A 75 10.13 11.01 22.44
C LEU A 75 10.67 12.20 21.64
N ASP A 76 10.77 12.10 20.32
CA ASP A 76 11.34 13.15 19.44
C ASP A 76 10.49 14.44 19.37
N ARG A 77 9.46 14.58 20.20
CA ARG A 77 8.65 15.80 20.28
C ARG A 77 9.29 16.77 21.29
N ASP A 78 9.26 18.06 20.97
CA ASP A 78 9.75 19.13 21.83
C ASP A 78 9.32 18.89 23.29
N PRO A 79 10.25 18.81 24.26
CA PRO A 79 9.91 18.62 25.66
C PRO A 79 8.92 19.65 26.22
N LYS A 80 8.83 20.84 25.61
CA LYS A 80 7.88 21.91 25.97
C LYS A 80 6.46 21.64 25.47
N ASN A 81 6.27 20.69 24.56
CA ASN A 81 4.97 20.30 24.07
C ASN A 81 4.33 19.26 25.01
N ASN A 82 3.25 19.64 25.69
CA ASN A 82 2.52 18.80 26.65
C ASN A 82 1.58 17.77 25.98
N ALA A 83 1.82 17.44 24.71
CA ALA A 83 1.05 16.43 24.00
C ALA A 83 1.38 15.01 24.50
N CYS A 84 0.40 14.11 24.46
CA CYS A 84 0.60 12.70 24.77
C CYS A 84 1.74 12.10 23.92
N ARG A 85 2.68 11.42 24.59
CA ARG A 85 3.87 10.79 23.97
C ARG A 85 3.69 9.30 23.70
N ILE A 86 2.62 8.71 24.22
CA ILE A 86 2.22 7.33 23.90
C ILE A 86 1.63 7.36 22.49
N ALA A 87 2.24 6.59 21.59
CA ALA A 87 1.83 6.51 20.20
C ALA A 87 0.82 5.38 19.97
N PHE A 88 1.02 4.22 20.61
CA PHE A 88 0.15 3.05 20.46
C PHE A 88 0.35 2.05 21.61
N SER A 89 -0.61 1.14 21.78
CA SER A 89 -0.46 -0.12 22.50
C SER A 89 -0.84 -1.28 21.59
N SER A 90 -0.20 -2.42 21.78
CA SER A 90 -0.42 -3.63 20.97
C SER A 90 -0.19 -4.90 21.78
N VAL A 91 -0.71 -6.02 21.30
CA VAL A 91 -0.42 -7.35 21.85
C VAL A 91 0.65 -8.03 20.99
N VAL A 92 1.68 -8.58 21.62
CA VAL A 92 2.74 -9.31 20.92
C VAL A 92 2.23 -10.69 20.51
N MET A 93 2.01 -10.90 19.21
CA MET A 93 1.45 -12.16 18.73
C MET A 93 2.51 -13.20 18.39
N HIS A 94 3.62 -12.77 17.79
CA HIS A 94 4.66 -13.66 17.27
C HIS A 94 6.05 -13.04 17.43
N SER A 95 7.05 -13.92 17.54
CA SER A 95 8.45 -13.57 17.32
C SER A 95 8.82 -14.01 15.91
N LEU A 96 9.44 -13.10 15.16
CA LEU A 96 9.84 -13.32 13.77
C LEU A 96 11.36 -13.18 13.67
N ASP A 97 11.97 -13.94 12.77
CA ASP A 97 13.39 -13.78 12.45
C ASP A 97 13.62 -12.62 11.45
N GLU A 98 14.88 -12.32 11.14
CA GLU A 98 15.26 -11.27 10.19
C GLU A 98 14.75 -11.53 8.76
N SER A 99 14.38 -12.79 8.45
CA SER A 99 13.86 -13.20 7.15
C SER A 99 12.35 -13.00 7.01
N TRP A 100 11.69 -12.39 8.00
CA TRP A 100 10.24 -12.18 8.02
C TRP A 100 9.65 -11.58 6.74
N ARG A 101 10.41 -10.71 6.05
CA ARG A 101 10.00 -10.09 4.78
C ARG A 101 9.81 -11.10 3.64
N ARG A 102 10.42 -12.27 3.73
CA ARG A 102 10.28 -13.38 2.78
C ARG A 102 9.20 -14.36 3.21
N SER A 103 8.92 -14.44 4.51
CA SER A 103 7.92 -15.37 5.05
C SER A 103 6.52 -14.78 5.06
N LEU A 104 6.36 -13.49 5.40
CA LEU A 104 5.07 -12.80 5.34
C LEU A 104 4.80 -12.26 3.93
N LYS A 105 3.59 -12.50 3.43
CA LYS A 105 3.11 -11.94 2.16
C LYS A 105 2.69 -10.48 2.36
N VAL A 106 3.66 -9.57 2.31
CA VAL A 106 3.41 -8.13 2.45
C VAL A 106 3.46 -7.44 1.10
N HIS A 107 2.32 -6.87 0.70
CA HIS A 107 2.15 -6.15 -0.55
C HIS A 107 2.08 -4.65 -0.31
N THR A 108 2.53 -3.85 -1.28
CA THR A 108 2.36 -2.39 -1.24
C THR A 108 1.41 -1.98 -2.36
N ARG A 109 0.35 -1.25 -2.01
CA ARG A 109 -0.54 -0.66 -3.02
C ARG A 109 0.24 0.36 -3.84
N LYS A 110 0.29 0.15 -5.15
CA LYS A 110 0.89 1.08 -6.11
C LYS A 110 -0.22 1.63 -6.97
N ARG A 111 -0.29 2.96 -7.05
CA ARG A 111 -1.17 3.68 -7.97
C ARG A 111 -0.31 4.43 -8.99
N ARG A 112 -0.75 4.42 -10.24
CA ARG A 112 -0.16 5.22 -11.32
C ARG A 112 -1.29 5.95 -12.00
N GLU A 113 -1.03 7.19 -12.38
CA GLU A 113 -1.95 8.02 -13.12
C GLU A 113 -1.27 8.48 -14.40
N GLY A 114 -2.06 8.69 -15.44
CA GLY A 114 -1.62 9.16 -16.72
C GLY A 114 -2.74 9.93 -17.41
N GLU A 115 -2.47 10.42 -18.60
CA GLU A 115 -3.39 11.24 -19.36
C GLU A 115 -3.69 10.60 -20.70
N ILE A 116 -4.93 10.73 -21.17
CA ILE A 116 -5.25 10.38 -22.55
C ILE A 116 -4.64 11.44 -23.47
N ASP A 117 -3.69 11.01 -24.30
CA ASP A 117 -3.02 11.87 -25.28
C ASP A 117 -3.90 12.07 -26.52
N ARG A 118 -4.53 10.99 -26.99
CA ARG A 118 -5.52 11.02 -28.07
C ARG A 118 -6.42 9.80 -28.05
N VAL A 119 -7.63 9.96 -28.55
CA VAL A 119 -8.55 8.86 -28.87
C VAL A 119 -8.26 8.39 -30.29
N VAL A 120 -8.03 7.09 -30.48
CA VAL A 120 -7.83 6.53 -31.83
C VAL A 120 -9.18 6.18 -32.44
N ASN A 121 -10.06 5.60 -31.64
CA ASN A 121 -11.45 5.32 -31.97
C ASN A 121 -12.26 5.12 -30.66
N SER A 122 -13.54 4.79 -30.75
CA SER A 122 -14.40 4.61 -29.57
C SER A 122 -13.94 3.50 -28.60
N LYS A 123 -13.03 2.61 -29.02
CA LYS A 123 -12.51 1.51 -28.22
C LYS A 123 -11.01 1.58 -27.93
N GLU A 124 -10.27 2.47 -28.58
CA GLU A 124 -8.83 2.59 -28.43
C GLU A 124 -8.41 4.02 -28.12
N ALA A 125 -7.50 4.16 -27.16
CA ALA A 125 -6.89 5.43 -26.81
C ALA A 125 -5.39 5.26 -26.56
N ILE A 126 -4.63 6.33 -26.76
CA ILE A 126 -3.22 6.40 -26.40
C ILE A 126 -3.11 7.16 -25.10
N CYS A 127 -2.51 6.53 -24.09
CA CYS A 127 -2.21 7.15 -22.81
C CYS A 127 -0.73 7.53 -22.72
N LYS A 128 -0.45 8.71 -22.19
CA LYS A 128 0.90 9.20 -21.88
C LYS A 128 1.07 9.34 -20.37
N ASN A 129 2.33 9.43 -19.93
CA ASN A 129 2.72 9.68 -18.53
C ASN A 129 2.28 8.63 -17.50
N LEU A 130 1.59 7.55 -17.89
CA LEU A 130 1.30 6.41 -17.00
C LEU A 130 2.57 5.64 -16.61
N PHE A 131 3.56 5.63 -17.51
CA PHE A 131 4.87 5.05 -17.29
C PHE A 131 5.96 5.99 -17.82
N SER A 132 7.12 6.01 -17.17
CA SER A 132 8.33 6.52 -17.83
C SER A 132 8.84 5.49 -18.84
N ARG A 133 9.61 5.95 -19.83
CA ARG A 133 10.15 5.10 -20.91
C ARG A 133 10.88 3.85 -20.40
N GLU A 134 11.60 3.97 -19.29
CA GLU A 134 12.41 2.89 -18.71
C GLU A 134 11.58 1.92 -17.85
N ASN A 135 10.36 2.31 -17.47
CA ASN A 135 9.56 1.61 -16.46
C ASN A 135 8.34 0.86 -17.04
N ILE A 136 8.20 0.78 -18.36
CA ILE A 136 7.19 -0.09 -18.97
C ILE A 136 7.74 -1.52 -19.00
N GLN A 137 7.15 -2.36 -18.17
CA GLN A 137 7.44 -3.79 -18.12
C GLN A 137 6.34 -4.58 -18.84
N PRO A 138 6.67 -5.71 -19.49
CA PRO A 138 5.68 -6.59 -20.10
C PRO A 138 4.57 -7.06 -19.14
N ALA A 139 4.87 -7.11 -17.84
CA ALA A 139 3.92 -7.48 -16.79
C ALA A 139 2.72 -6.51 -16.65
N PHE A 140 2.82 -5.28 -17.17
CA PHE A 140 1.70 -4.33 -17.14
C PHE A 140 0.72 -4.53 -18.30
N THR A 141 1.12 -5.23 -19.36
CA THR A 141 0.19 -5.65 -20.40
C THR A 141 -0.88 -6.50 -19.75
N ALA A 142 -2.13 -6.28 -20.15
CA ALA A 142 -3.31 -6.90 -19.55
C ALA A 142 -3.86 -6.33 -18.26
N MET A 143 -3.15 -5.40 -17.61
CA MET A 143 -3.70 -4.75 -16.43
C MET A 143 -4.86 -3.82 -16.79
N GLU A 144 -5.86 -3.81 -15.90
CA GLU A 144 -7.02 -2.93 -16.00
C GLU A 144 -6.65 -1.50 -15.58
N VAL A 145 -7.29 -0.54 -16.24
CA VAL A 145 -7.13 0.89 -16.03
C VAL A 145 -8.50 1.53 -16.11
N ASP A 146 -8.85 2.28 -15.09
CA ASP A 146 -10.04 3.13 -15.11
C ASP A 146 -9.69 4.47 -15.75
N VAL A 147 -10.45 4.86 -16.77
CA VAL A 147 -10.31 6.14 -17.45
C VAL A 147 -11.53 7.01 -17.11
N GLN A 148 -11.25 8.16 -16.50
CA GLN A 148 -12.24 9.14 -16.09
C GLN A 148 -12.12 10.38 -16.97
N ASN A 149 -13.26 10.94 -17.39
CA ASN A 149 -13.28 12.22 -18.08
C ASN A 149 -13.38 13.36 -17.05
N ALA A 150 -12.40 14.24 -17.00
CA ALA A 150 -12.37 15.34 -16.03
C ALA A 150 -13.48 16.40 -16.28
N ALA A 151 -14.09 16.43 -17.47
CA ALA A 151 -15.04 17.46 -17.88
C ALA A 151 -16.53 17.07 -17.72
N GLN A 152 -16.84 15.80 -17.49
CA GLN A 152 -18.21 15.31 -17.27
C GLN A 152 -18.31 14.68 -15.90
N ASP A 153 -19.47 14.82 -15.25
CA ASP A 153 -19.80 14.23 -13.95
C ASP A 153 -19.15 12.85 -13.78
N SER A 154 -18.62 12.60 -12.57
CA SER A 154 -17.88 11.39 -12.11
C SER A 154 -18.56 10.03 -12.34
N THR A 155 -19.64 10.00 -13.12
CA THR A 155 -20.53 8.87 -13.42
C THR A 155 -20.06 8.07 -14.64
N SER A 156 -19.23 8.62 -15.53
CA SER A 156 -18.76 7.90 -16.73
C SER A 156 -17.31 7.45 -16.61
N VAL A 157 -17.11 6.29 -15.96
CA VAL A 157 -15.82 5.58 -15.93
C VAL A 157 -15.77 4.60 -17.11
N VAL A 158 -14.74 4.70 -17.95
CA VAL A 158 -14.44 3.71 -18.99
C VAL A 158 -13.42 2.74 -18.42
N ARG A 159 -13.78 1.45 -18.33
CA ARG A 159 -12.81 0.41 -17.98
C ARG A 159 -12.04 0.02 -19.23
N ALA A 160 -10.73 0.03 -19.13
CA ALA A 160 -9.83 -0.30 -20.21
C ALA A 160 -8.72 -1.23 -19.75
N ARG A 161 -8.00 -1.80 -20.71
CA ARG A 161 -6.86 -2.68 -20.49
C ARG A 161 -5.67 -2.14 -21.25
N ILE A 162 -4.48 -2.28 -20.66
CA ILE A 162 -3.22 -1.98 -21.36
C ILE A 162 -2.98 -3.07 -22.41
N ASP A 163 -3.01 -2.70 -23.68
CA ASP A 163 -2.73 -3.58 -24.82
C ASP A 163 -1.23 -3.69 -25.11
N GLY A 164 -0.50 -2.59 -24.94
CA GLY A 164 0.95 -2.58 -25.09
C GLY A 164 1.55 -1.18 -25.17
N THR A 165 2.84 -1.12 -25.50
CA THR A 165 3.56 0.15 -25.71
C THR A 165 3.17 0.81 -27.03
N PHE A 166 3.13 2.14 -27.04
CA PHE A 166 2.98 2.95 -28.25
C PHE A 166 4.23 3.81 -28.50
N GLY A 167 5.05 3.40 -29.47
CA GLY A 167 6.28 4.12 -29.83
C GLY A 167 7.38 4.08 -28.77
N LYS A 168 8.30 5.07 -28.81
CA LYS A 168 9.51 5.12 -27.95
C LYS A 168 9.40 6.08 -26.76
N SER A 169 8.23 6.67 -26.52
CA SER A 169 8.04 7.79 -25.57
C SER A 169 7.41 7.39 -24.22
N GLY A 170 7.30 6.10 -23.92
CA GLY A 170 6.63 5.64 -22.70
C GLY A 170 5.10 5.74 -22.76
N LYS A 171 4.53 5.97 -23.94
CA LYS A 171 3.09 5.92 -24.17
C LYS A 171 2.62 4.47 -24.24
N VAL A 172 1.37 4.23 -23.87
CA VAL A 172 0.73 2.91 -23.95
C VAL A 172 -0.59 3.00 -24.71
N ARG A 173 -0.93 1.93 -25.42
CA ARG A 173 -2.26 1.76 -26.02
C ARG A 173 -3.19 1.16 -24.98
N LEU A 174 -4.36 1.76 -24.83
CA LEU A 174 -5.46 1.27 -24.02
C LEU A 174 -6.58 0.79 -24.93
N VAL A 175 -7.20 -0.33 -24.54
CA VAL A 175 -8.37 -0.89 -25.22
C VAL A 175 -9.52 -0.96 -24.21
N ALA A 176 -10.66 -0.34 -24.53
CA ALA A 176 -11.82 -0.30 -23.66
C ALA A 176 -12.48 -1.69 -23.55
N SER A 177 -12.55 -2.23 -22.33
CA SER A 177 -13.32 -3.43 -22.01
C SER A 177 -14.79 -3.09 -21.78
N GLU A 178 -15.08 -1.99 -21.09
CA GLU A 178 -16.43 -1.49 -20.84
C GLU A 178 -16.52 0.02 -21.12
N GLY A 179 -17.60 0.46 -21.75
CA GLY A 179 -17.76 1.86 -22.17
C GLY A 179 -17.08 2.19 -23.51
N GLN A 180 -16.95 3.49 -23.78
CA GLN A 180 -16.35 4.03 -25.00
C GLN A 180 -15.57 5.30 -24.70
N PHE A 181 -14.41 5.46 -25.34
CA PHE A 181 -13.66 6.71 -25.33
C PHE A 181 -14.39 7.76 -26.18
N ARG A 182 -14.40 9.00 -25.70
CA ARG A 182 -14.98 10.14 -26.41
C ARG A 182 -13.97 11.28 -26.39
N GLU A 183 -13.81 11.96 -27.52
CA GLU A 183 -13.02 13.20 -27.54
C GLU A 183 -13.82 14.31 -26.83
N SER A 184 -13.14 15.06 -25.96
CA SER A 184 -13.65 16.33 -25.47
C SER A 184 -13.46 17.37 -26.58
N HIS A 185 -14.54 17.70 -27.28
CA HIS A 185 -14.57 18.84 -28.21
C HIS A 185 -14.47 20.17 -27.46
#